data_AF-A0A0V0GY96-F1
#
_entry.id   AF-A0A0V0GY96-F1
#
_cell.length_a   1.000
_cell.length_b   1.000
_cell.length_c   1.000
_cell.angle_alpha   90.00
_cell.angle_beta   90.00
_cell.angle_gamma   90.00
#
_symmetry.space_group_name_H-M   'P 1'
#
loop_
_entity.id
_entity.type
_entity.pdbx_description
1 polymer ?
#
loop_
_entity_poly.entity_id
_entity_poly.type
_entity_poly.pdbx_seq_one_letter_code
_entity_poly.pdbx_strand_id
1 'polypeptide(L)'
;MEHADSYKGVSEPKYDCLLFDVDDTLYPLSSGISAQCTKNIIDYMIEKLGIDETKVPEMCISLYKEYGTTMAGLRAIGYDFDYDDYHSFVHGRLPYGLLKHDHVLRNLLHSLPVRKVIFSNANEAHVAKVLSRLGLEDCFDDIVCFETVNPTNNGSVQDNNNGVSPRSLIVCKPFEEAYEQAFKIANI
;
A
#
# COMPACT_ATOMS: atom_id res chain seq x y z
N MET A 1 -17.34 40.88 -39.55
CA MET A 1 -16.50 40.81 -38.34
C MET A 1 -17.35 40.18 -37.27
N GLU A 2 -17.60 38.87 -37.35
CA GLU A 2 -16.68 37.78 -36.98
C GLU A 2 -16.02 38.02 -35.63
N HIS A 3 -16.54 37.33 -34.60
CA HIS A 3 -15.76 36.53 -33.66
C HIS A 3 -16.76 35.64 -32.92
N ALA A 4 -17.06 34.48 -33.51
CA ALA A 4 -17.74 33.41 -32.80
C ALA A 4 -16.65 32.69 -31.98
N ASP A 5 -16.74 32.81 -30.67
CA ASP A 5 -15.90 32.10 -29.71
C ASP A 5 -16.05 30.60 -29.91
N SER A 6 -15.06 29.98 -30.56
CA SER A 6 -14.93 28.54 -30.60
C SER A 6 -14.45 28.06 -29.23
N TYR A 7 -15.38 27.74 -28.34
CA TYR A 7 -15.08 26.90 -27.18
C TYR A 7 -14.59 25.54 -27.72
N LYS A 8 -13.27 25.37 -27.78
CA LYS A 8 -12.66 24.06 -27.98
C LYS A 8 -13.08 23.20 -26.80
N GLY A 9 -13.98 22.25 -27.05
CA GLY A 9 -14.44 21.30 -26.06
C GLY A 9 -13.26 20.70 -25.32
N VAL A 10 -13.31 20.77 -23.99
CA VAL A 10 -12.42 19.99 -23.14
C VAL A 10 -12.65 18.54 -23.54
N SER A 11 -11.64 17.90 -24.14
CA SER A 11 -11.69 16.48 -24.46
C SER A 11 -12.11 15.75 -23.18
N GLU A 12 -13.15 14.92 -23.27
CA GLU A 12 -13.48 14.03 -22.15
C GLU A 12 -12.22 13.27 -21.75
N PRO A 13 -11.94 13.15 -20.44
CA PRO A 13 -10.75 12.46 -19.98
C PRO A 13 -10.84 11.00 -20.43
N LYS A 14 -9.75 10.50 -21.03
CA LYS A 14 -9.65 9.10 -21.50
C LYS A 14 -9.82 8.08 -20.37
N TYR A 15 -9.58 8.50 -19.13
CA TYR A 15 -9.62 7.69 -17.93
C TYR A 15 -10.43 8.41 -16.87
N ASP A 16 -11.31 7.69 -16.18
CA ASP A 16 -12.17 8.25 -15.14
C ASP A 16 -11.47 8.38 -13.78
N CYS A 17 -10.43 7.58 -13.56
CA CYS A 17 -9.69 7.52 -12.30
C CYS A 17 -8.21 7.20 -12.50
N LEU A 18 -7.37 7.74 -11.61
CA LEU A 18 -5.97 7.37 -11.43
C LEU A 18 -5.79 6.69 -10.07
N LEU A 19 -5.14 5.52 -10.06
CA LEU A 19 -4.70 4.87 -8.83
C LEU A 19 -3.25 5.25 -8.53
N PHE A 20 -2.97 5.62 -7.28
CA PHE A 20 -1.65 6.00 -6.80
C PHE A 20 -1.18 5.01 -5.73
N ASP A 21 0.01 4.46 -5.93
CA ASP A 21 0.75 3.86 -4.82
C ASP A 21 1.30 4.96 -3.89
N VAL A 22 1.68 4.58 -2.67
CA VAL A 22 2.24 5.47 -1.65
C VAL A 22 3.76 5.32 -1.61
N ASP A 23 4.22 4.14 -1.24
CA ASP A 23 5.63 3.85 -0.99
C ASP A 23 6.45 3.95 -2.27
N ASP A 24 7.58 4.64 -2.19
CA ASP A 24 8.49 4.92 -3.30
C ASP A 24 7.82 5.57 -4.55
N THR A 25 6.60 6.13 -4.37
CA THR A 25 5.79 6.77 -5.41
C THR A 25 5.43 8.21 -5.05
N LEU A 26 4.72 8.44 -3.92
CA LEU A 26 4.42 9.80 -3.45
C LEU A 26 5.64 10.48 -2.82
N TYR A 27 6.65 9.68 -2.50
CA TYR A 27 7.96 10.15 -2.07
C TYR A 27 9.02 9.28 -2.75
N PRO A 28 10.22 9.82 -3.02
CA PRO A 28 11.23 9.06 -3.74
C PRO A 28 11.86 7.97 -2.87
N LEU A 29 12.32 6.88 -3.50
CA LEU A 29 13.12 5.82 -2.87
C LEU A 29 14.33 6.37 -2.09
N SER A 30 14.91 7.47 -2.55
CA SER A 30 16.03 8.16 -1.89
C SER A 30 15.68 8.77 -0.53
N SER A 31 14.40 8.81 -0.13
CA SER A 31 13.97 9.18 1.21
C SER A 31 14.50 8.25 2.31
N GLY A 32 14.84 7.02 1.96
CA GLY A 32 15.32 6.00 2.89
C GLY A 32 14.22 5.32 3.72
N ILE A 33 12.94 5.67 3.53
CA ILE A 33 11.83 5.05 4.26
C ILE A 33 11.74 3.55 3.96
N SER A 34 11.82 3.15 2.68
CA SER A 34 11.80 1.75 2.24
C SER A 34 12.92 0.90 2.87
N ALA A 35 14.12 1.48 3.01
CA ALA A 35 15.24 0.82 3.68
C ALA A 35 14.99 0.62 5.19
N GLN A 36 14.38 1.60 5.86
CA GLN A 36 14.00 1.49 7.28
C GLN A 36 12.84 0.52 7.48
N CYS A 37 11.88 0.49 6.56
CA CYS A 37 10.80 -0.49 6.54
C CYS A 37 11.36 -1.91 6.44
N THR A 38 12.26 -2.14 5.47
CA THR A 38 12.95 -3.42 5.30
C THR A 38 13.69 -3.84 6.57
N LYS A 39 14.41 -2.92 7.22
CA LYS A 39 15.05 -3.19 8.50
C LYS A 39 14.04 -3.59 9.57
N ASN A 40 12.94 -2.85 9.72
CA ASN A 40 11.94 -3.16 10.74
C ASN A 40 11.25 -4.52 10.49
N ILE A 41 11.07 -4.93 9.23
CA ILE A 41 10.57 -6.26 8.87
C ILE A 41 11.55 -7.35 9.33
N ILE A 42 12.86 -7.15 9.07
CA ILE A 42 13.91 -8.08 9.51
C ILE A 42 13.92 -8.16 11.05
N ASP A 43 13.90 -7.02 11.73
CA ASP A 43 13.88 -6.95 13.20
C ASP A 43 12.62 -7.65 13.75
N TYR A 44 11.45 -7.52 13.11
CA TYR A 44 10.23 -8.24 13.51
C TYR A 44 10.40 -9.76 13.39
N MET A 45 10.95 -10.23 12.27
CA MET A 45 11.18 -11.66 12.03
C MET A 45 12.12 -12.27 13.07
N ILE A 46 13.15 -11.53 13.50
CA ILE A 46 14.10 -12.00 14.50
C ILE A 46 13.49 -11.89 15.91
N GLU A 47 13.03 -10.71 16.30
CA GLU A 47 12.64 -10.40 17.68
C GLU A 47 11.29 -10.99 18.07
N LYS A 48 10.31 -10.98 17.15
CA LYS A 48 8.92 -11.39 17.43
C LYS A 48 8.64 -12.82 17.00
N LEU A 49 9.21 -13.25 15.87
CA LEU A 49 8.97 -14.59 15.33
C LEU A 49 10.09 -15.58 15.68
N GLY A 50 11.22 -15.12 16.25
CA GLY A 50 12.32 -15.99 16.66
C GLY A 50 13.05 -16.66 15.48
N ILE A 51 12.97 -16.06 14.29
CA ILE A 51 13.61 -16.60 13.09
C ILE A 51 15.11 -16.34 13.18
N ASP A 52 15.90 -17.35 12.82
CA ASP A 52 17.37 -17.25 12.76
C ASP A 52 17.81 -16.10 11.84
N GLU A 53 18.53 -15.13 12.41
CA GLU A 53 19.02 -13.92 11.73
C GLU A 53 19.73 -14.22 10.40
N THR A 54 20.47 -15.34 10.32
CA THR A 54 21.23 -15.70 9.12
C THR A 54 20.33 -16.06 7.93
N LYS A 55 19.07 -16.44 8.19
CA LYS A 55 18.09 -16.85 7.17
C LYS A 55 17.17 -15.71 6.75
N VAL A 56 16.97 -14.72 7.61
CA VAL A 56 15.96 -13.67 7.42
C VAL A 56 16.13 -12.90 6.09
N PRO A 57 17.33 -12.46 5.67
CA PRO A 57 17.47 -11.71 4.42
C PRO A 57 17.02 -12.49 3.17
N GLU A 58 17.40 -13.76 3.07
CA GLU A 58 17.00 -14.62 1.94
C GLU A 58 15.51 -14.94 1.98
N MET A 59 14.96 -15.16 3.18
CA MET A 59 13.51 -15.33 3.37
C MET A 59 12.74 -14.09 2.92
N CYS A 60 13.14 -12.88 3.31
CA CYS A 60 12.46 -11.65 2.90
C CYS A 60 12.35 -11.53 1.38
N ILE A 61 13.45 -11.78 0.65
CA ILE A 61 13.50 -11.72 -0.82
C ILE A 61 12.56 -12.77 -1.42
N SER A 62 12.65 -14.02 -0.93
CA SER A 62 11.85 -15.13 -1.46
C SER A 62 10.36 -14.92 -1.23
N LEU A 63 9.99 -14.52 0.00
CA LEU A 63 8.60 -14.26 0.38
C LEU A 63 8.02 -13.07 -0.39
N TYR A 64 8.77 -11.99 -0.54
CA TYR A 64 8.33 -10.84 -1.33
C TYR A 64 8.08 -11.22 -2.80
N LYS A 65 9.00 -11.99 -3.40
CA LYS A 65 8.90 -12.40 -4.79
C LYS A 65 7.69 -13.32 -5.05
N GLU A 66 7.41 -14.22 -4.13
CA GLU A 66 6.36 -15.23 -4.28
C GLU A 66 4.98 -14.73 -3.83
N TYR A 67 4.92 -13.88 -2.81
CA TYR A 67 3.68 -13.47 -2.13
C TYR A 67 3.42 -11.96 -2.14
N GLY A 68 4.23 -11.17 -2.87
CA GLY A 68 4.04 -9.72 -3.03
C GLY A 68 4.45 -8.88 -1.82
N THR A 69 4.33 -9.40 -0.59
CA THR A 69 4.87 -8.80 0.63
C THR A 69 5.48 -9.86 1.54
N THR A 70 6.45 -9.47 2.38
CA THR A 70 7.00 -10.38 3.39
C THR A 70 5.93 -10.84 4.38
N MET A 71 5.02 -9.95 4.78
CA MET A 71 3.90 -10.28 5.67
C MET A 71 2.99 -11.37 5.09
N ALA A 72 2.56 -11.21 3.83
CA ALA A 72 1.76 -12.21 3.12
C ALA A 72 2.46 -13.56 3.06
N GLY A 73 3.76 -13.55 2.73
CA GLY A 73 4.56 -14.77 2.69
C GLY A 73 4.71 -15.44 4.06
N LEU A 74 4.95 -14.67 5.12
CA LEU A 74 5.03 -15.21 6.49
C LEU A 74 3.74 -15.92 6.89
N ARG A 75 2.57 -15.31 6.58
CA ARG A 75 1.27 -15.93 6.82
C ARG A 75 1.07 -17.21 5.99
N ALA A 76 1.47 -17.19 4.72
CA ALA A 76 1.32 -18.35 3.83
C ALA A 76 2.14 -19.57 4.28
N ILE A 77 3.32 -19.35 4.87
CA ILE A 77 4.18 -20.43 5.36
C ILE A 77 3.89 -20.84 6.82
N GLY A 78 2.81 -20.31 7.43
CA GLY A 78 2.28 -20.77 8.71
C GLY A 78 2.69 -19.96 9.93
N TYR A 79 3.33 -18.79 9.80
CA TYR A 79 3.49 -17.88 10.94
C TYR A 79 2.15 -17.24 11.28
N ASP A 80 1.80 -17.25 12.56
CA ASP A 80 0.59 -16.62 13.08
C ASP A 80 0.97 -15.43 13.97
N PHE A 81 0.48 -14.26 13.59
CA PHE A 81 0.69 -12.99 14.30
C PHE A 81 -0.45 -12.02 13.95
N ASP A 82 -0.68 -11.09 14.86
CA ASP A 82 -1.65 -10.01 14.71
C ASP A 82 -1.15 -8.95 13.72
N TYR A 83 -2.01 -8.53 12.79
CA TYR A 83 -1.63 -7.58 11.74
C TYR A 83 -1.36 -6.18 12.30
N ASP A 84 -2.10 -5.77 13.34
CA ASP A 84 -1.90 -4.47 13.97
C ASP A 84 -0.57 -4.44 14.75
N ASP A 85 -0.18 -5.51 15.44
CA ASP A 85 1.16 -5.63 16.05
C ASP A 85 2.27 -5.58 14.98
N TYR A 86 2.11 -6.29 13.87
CA TYR A 86 3.07 -6.25 12.76
C TYR A 86 3.20 -4.84 12.19
N HIS A 87 2.10 -4.18 11.83
CA HIS A 87 2.12 -2.84 11.26
C HIS A 87 2.60 -1.79 12.25
N SER A 88 2.21 -1.89 13.53
CA SER A 88 2.71 -1.01 14.58
C SER A 88 4.23 -1.12 14.75
N PHE A 89 4.77 -2.34 14.68
CA PHE A 89 6.21 -2.55 14.74
C PHE A 89 6.92 -2.05 13.48
N VAL A 90 6.43 -2.43 12.29
CA VAL A 90 7.10 -2.15 11.02
C VAL A 90 6.93 -0.70 10.61
N HIS A 91 5.69 -0.20 10.53
CA HIS A 91 5.39 1.16 10.11
C HIS A 91 5.43 2.18 11.25
N GLY A 92 5.08 1.80 12.48
CA GLY A 92 5.07 2.72 13.62
C GLY A 92 6.46 3.20 14.03
N ARG A 93 7.51 2.45 13.67
CA ARG A 93 8.93 2.81 13.93
C ARG A 93 9.58 3.59 12.79
N LEU A 94 8.87 3.89 11.70
CA LEU A 94 9.46 4.59 10.57
C LEU A 94 9.82 6.05 10.90
N PRO A 95 10.95 6.56 10.38
CA PRO A 95 11.37 7.93 10.63
C PRO A 95 10.65 8.92 9.70
N TYR A 96 9.33 9.08 9.87
CA TYR A 96 8.50 10.01 9.09
C TYR A 96 9.01 11.47 9.11
N GLY A 97 9.87 11.82 10.06
CA GLY A 97 10.61 13.09 10.10
C GLY A 97 11.41 13.40 8.82
N LEU A 98 11.83 12.37 8.08
CA LEU A 98 12.55 12.50 6.81
C LEU A 98 11.65 13.02 5.68
N LEU A 99 10.35 12.77 5.75
CA LEU A 99 9.37 13.29 4.81
C LEU A 99 9.02 14.74 5.17
N LYS A 100 8.96 15.59 4.15
CA LYS A 100 8.64 17.02 4.25
C LYS A 100 7.50 17.33 3.29
N HIS A 101 6.76 18.40 3.57
CA HIS A 101 5.72 18.87 2.65
C HIS A 101 6.28 19.06 1.25
N ASP A 102 5.59 18.51 0.26
CA ASP A 102 5.95 18.64 -1.14
C ASP A 102 4.90 19.49 -1.86
N HIS A 103 5.12 20.81 -1.83
CA HIS A 103 4.22 21.76 -2.49
C HIS A 103 4.18 21.59 -4.01
N VAL A 104 5.23 21.05 -4.63
CA VAL A 104 5.26 20.82 -6.08
C VAL A 104 4.35 19.64 -6.42
N LEU A 105 4.50 18.52 -5.72
CA LEU A 105 3.63 17.35 -5.87
C LEU A 105 2.18 17.69 -5.55
N ARG A 106 1.92 18.42 -4.46
CA ARG A 106 0.58 18.87 -4.09
C ARG A 106 -0.10 19.67 -5.21
N ASN A 107 0.60 20.67 -5.74
CA ASN A 107 0.07 21.49 -6.83
C ASN A 107 -0.17 20.66 -8.10
N LEU A 108 0.72 19.71 -8.40
CA LEU A 108 0.54 18.78 -9.51
C LEU A 108 -0.74 17.94 -9.33
N LEU A 109 -0.95 17.33 -8.16
CA LEU A 109 -2.12 16.50 -7.88
C LEU A 109 -3.43 17.29 -7.97
N HIS A 110 -3.47 18.54 -7.48
CA HIS A 110 -4.64 19.40 -7.65
C HIS A 110 -4.88 19.82 -9.10
N SER A 111 -3.83 19.93 -9.92
CA SER A 111 -3.96 20.29 -11.33
C SER A 111 -4.54 19.17 -12.20
N LEU A 112 -4.54 17.92 -11.72
CA LEU A 112 -5.07 16.76 -12.44
C LEU A 112 -6.61 16.75 -12.37
N PRO A 113 -7.34 16.96 -13.49
CA PRO A 113 -8.80 17.03 -13.52
C PRO A 113 -9.42 15.64 -13.65
N VAL A 114 -8.94 14.68 -12.85
CA VAL A 114 -9.39 13.28 -12.82
C VAL A 114 -9.45 12.82 -11.36
N ARG A 115 -10.36 11.88 -11.06
CA ARG A 115 -10.46 11.28 -9.74
C ARG A 115 -9.14 10.59 -9.37
N LYS A 116 -8.71 10.71 -8.12
CA LYS A 116 -7.43 10.16 -7.63
C LYS A 116 -7.72 9.28 -6.41
N VAL A 117 -7.31 8.02 -6.48
CA VAL A 117 -7.51 7.03 -5.42
C VAL A 117 -6.15 6.48 -5.00
N ILE A 118 -5.91 6.36 -3.70
CA ILE A 118 -4.74 5.65 -3.20
C ILE A 118 -5.01 4.16 -3.24
N PHE A 119 -4.04 3.38 -3.70
CA PHE A 119 -4.01 1.93 -3.53
C PHE A 119 -2.65 1.45 -3.01
N SER A 120 -2.57 1.18 -1.70
CA SER A 120 -1.34 0.77 -1.02
C SER A 120 -1.44 -0.63 -0.38
N ASN A 121 -0.32 -1.35 -0.31
CA ASN A 121 -0.19 -2.56 0.51
C ASN A 121 0.04 -2.23 1.99
N ALA A 122 0.33 -0.97 2.32
CA ALA A 122 0.51 -0.52 3.68
C ALA A 122 -0.83 -0.34 4.39
N ASN A 123 -0.75 -0.24 5.72
CA ASN A 123 -1.91 -0.07 6.58
C ASN A 123 -2.36 1.41 6.64
N GLU A 124 -3.61 1.65 7.02
CA GLU A 124 -4.25 2.97 7.01
C GLU A 124 -3.44 4.01 7.79
N ALA A 125 -2.91 3.63 8.96
CA ALA A 125 -2.12 4.54 9.80
C ALA A 125 -0.83 4.99 9.11
N HIS A 126 -0.18 4.12 8.33
CA HIS A 126 1.01 4.48 7.55
C HIS A 126 0.64 5.45 6.43
N VAL A 127 -0.40 5.13 5.65
CA VAL A 127 -0.88 5.98 4.55
C VAL A 127 -1.23 7.38 5.05
N ALA A 128 -2.04 7.47 6.11
CA ALA A 128 -2.43 8.74 6.72
C ALA A 128 -1.21 9.54 7.18
N LYS A 129 -0.20 8.87 7.76
CA LYS A 129 1.03 9.54 8.21
C LYS A 129 1.83 10.08 7.03
N VAL A 130 2.01 9.31 5.96
CA VAL A 130 2.72 9.76 4.75
C VAL A 130 2.01 10.97 4.14
N LEU A 131 0.70 10.89 3.94
CA LEU A 131 -0.07 12.01 3.38
C LEU A 131 0.07 13.27 4.24
N SER A 132 0.00 13.14 5.56
CA SER A 132 0.15 14.29 6.44
C SER A 132 1.56 14.88 6.43
N ARG A 133 2.60 14.05 6.30
CA ARG A 133 3.98 14.56 6.20
C ARG A 133 4.29 15.23 4.87
N LEU A 134 3.63 14.80 3.79
CA LEU A 134 3.77 15.38 2.46
C LEU A 134 2.81 16.56 2.21
N GLY A 135 1.79 16.72 3.07
CA GLY A 135 0.76 17.74 2.93
C GLY A 135 -0.18 17.43 1.76
N LEU A 136 -0.69 16.20 1.71
CA LEU A 136 -1.50 15.65 0.60
C LEU A 136 -2.87 15.12 1.06
N GLU A 137 -3.30 15.42 2.28
CA GLU A 137 -4.50 14.83 2.91
C GLU A 137 -5.80 15.07 2.12
N ASP A 138 -5.88 16.14 1.34
CA ASP A 138 -7.03 16.55 0.53
C ASP A 138 -6.78 16.39 -0.99
N CYS A 139 -5.74 15.67 -1.38
CA CYS A 139 -5.40 15.45 -2.80
C CYS A 139 -6.09 14.22 -3.41
N PHE A 140 -6.67 13.33 -2.60
CA PHE A 140 -7.22 12.05 -3.01
C PHE A 140 -8.68 11.92 -2.59
N ASP A 141 -9.50 11.33 -3.46
CA ASP A 141 -10.92 11.15 -3.26
C ASP A 141 -11.25 9.91 -2.41
N ASP A 142 -10.35 8.91 -2.42
CA ASP A 142 -10.54 7.64 -1.71
C ASP A 142 -9.20 6.98 -1.38
N ILE A 143 -9.20 6.08 -0.39
CA ILE A 143 -8.04 5.33 0.07
C ILE A 143 -8.39 3.84 0.17
N VAL A 144 -7.79 3.04 -0.70
CA VAL A 144 -7.76 1.58 -0.60
C VAL A 144 -6.39 1.19 -0.03
N CYS A 145 -6.40 0.55 1.13
CA CYS A 145 -5.20 0.11 1.84
C CYS A 145 -5.38 -1.31 2.40
N PHE A 146 -4.38 -1.82 3.13
CA PHE A 146 -4.37 -3.18 3.65
C PHE A 146 -5.70 -3.60 4.30
N GLU A 147 -6.23 -2.78 5.21
CA GLU A 147 -7.46 -3.06 5.96
C GLU A 147 -8.70 -3.14 5.06
N THR A 148 -8.75 -2.34 3.98
CA THR A 148 -9.90 -2.33 3.06
C THR A 148 -9.98 -3.58 2.20
N VAL A 149 -8.83 -4.12 1.77
CA VAL A 149 -8.77 -5.36 0.96
C VAL A 149 -8.61 -6.62 1.81
N ASN A 150 -8.24 -6.49 3.08
CA ASN A 150 -8.11 -7.60 4.04
C ASN A 150 -8.94 -7.34 5.31
N PRO A 151 -10.28 -7.26 5.22
CA PRO A 151 -11.11 -7.02 6.40
C PRO A 151 -10.96 -8.16 7.40
N THR A 152 -10.52 -7.83 8.62
CA THR A 152 -10.47 -8.78 9.73
C THR A 152 -11.89 -9.06 10.20
N ASN A 153 -12.51 -10.12 9.68
CA ASN A 153 -13.74 -10.63 10.28
C ASN A 153 -13.40 -11.09 11.71
N ASN A 154 -13.92 -10.39 12.73
CA ASN A 154 -13.94 -10.82 14.13
C ASN A 154 -14.83 -12.07 14.32
N GLY A 155 -14.53 -13.14 13.60
CA GLY A 155 -15.28 -14.37 13.56
C GLY A 155 -14.50 -15.42 12.80
N SER A 156 -13.76 -16.24 13.57
CA SER A 156 -13.28 -17.58 13.23
C SER A 156 -12.77 -17.79 11.80
N VAL A 157 -11.46 -18.02 11.69
CA VAL A 157 -10.85 -18.81 10.61
C VAL A 157 -11.77 -20.01 10.30
N GLN A 158 -12.52 -19.94 9.19
CA GLN A 158 -13.07 -21.15 8.62
C GLN A 158 -11.95 -21.80 7.83
N ASP A 159 -11.28 -22.74 8.49
CA ASP A 159 -10.52 -23.80 7.85
C ASP A 159 -11.46 -24.58 6.91
N ASN A 160 -11.62 -24.08 5.68
CA ASN A 160 -12.07 -24.91 4.60
C ASN A 160 -10.85 -25.65 4.05
N ASN A 161 -10.58 -26.79 4.67
CA ASN A 161 -9.73 -27.87 4.15
C ASN A 161 -10.24 -28.28 2.76
N ASN A 162 -9.82 -27.57 1.72
CA ASN A 162 -9.75 -28.05 0.37
C ASN A 162 -8.31 -27.84 -0.07
N GLY A 163 -7.58 -28.94 -0.28
CA GLY A 163 -6.16 -28.98 -0.62
C GLY A 163 -5.81 -28.23 -1.90
N VAL A 164 -5.81 -26.91 -1.81
CA VAL A 164 -5.33 -25.96 -2.81
C VAL A 164 -4.06 -25.35 -2.22
N SER A 165 -3.02 -25.33 -3.05
CA SER A 165 -1.70 -24.69 -2.87
C SER A 165 -1.74 -23.43 -1.98
N PRO A 166 -0.69 -23.15 -1.17
CA PRO A 166 -0.71 -22.12 -0.13
C PRO A 166 -0.70 -20.73 -0.75
N ARG A 167 -1.81 -20.29 -1.34
CA ARG A 167 -2.01 -18.88 -1.61
C ARG A 167 -2.16 -18.20 -0.27
N SER A 168 -1.33 -17.19 -0.03
CA SER A 168 -1.49 -16.28 1.10
C SER A 168 -2.96 -15.84 1.20
N LEU A 169 -3.54 -15.91 2.40
CA LEU A 169 -4.87 -15.35 2.67
C LEU A 169 -4.88 -13.81 2.57
N ILE A 170 -3.71 -13.19 2.59
CA ILE A 170 -3.55 -11.74 2.42
C ILE A 170 -3.56 -11.39 0.92
N VAL A 171 -4.53 -10.57 0.55
CA VAL A 171 -4.67 -9.90 -0.74
C VAL A 171 -3.77 -8.67 -0.76
N CYS A 172 -2.86 -8.62 -1.74
CA CYS A 172 -1.95 -7.48 -1.91
C CYS A 172 -1.44 -7.37 -3.35
N LYS A 173 -0.95 -6.18 -3.73
CA LYS A 173 -0.20 -5.97 -4.96
C LYS A 173 1.08 -6.82 -4.94
N PRO A 174 1.57 -7.31 -6.09
CA PRO A 174 1.17 -6.93 -7.45
C PRO A 174 0.11 -7.86 -8.08
N PHE A 175 -0.58 -8.71 -7.31
CA PHE A 175 -1.50 -9.69 -7.89
C PHE A 175 -2.78 -9.04 -8.43
N GLU A 176 -3.27 -9.59 -9.55
CA GLU A 176 -4.48 -9.13 -10.24
C GLU A 176 -5.71 -9.04 -9.33
N GLU A 177 -5.90 -10.06 -8.47
CA GLU A 177 -6.99 -10.10 -7.48
C GLU A 177 -7.02 -8.85 -6.59
N ALA A 178 -5.86 -8.32 -6.20
CA ALA A 178 -5.79 -7.13 -5.37
C ALA A 178 -6.30 -5.88 -6.11
N TYR A 179 -5.99 -5.77 -7.41
CA TYR A 179 -6.51 -4.69 -8.25
C TYR A 179 -8.01 -4.84 -8.51
N GLU A 180 -8.51 -6.06 -8.77
CA GLU A 180 -9.94 -6.31 -8.92
C GLU A 180 -10.73 -5.90 -7.67
N GLN A 181 -10.21 -6.20 -6.48
CA GLN A 181 -10.84 -5.78 -5.23
C GLN A 181 -10.76 -4.27 -5.05
N ALA A 182 -9.61 -3.65 -5.33
CA ALA A 182 -9.45 -2.20 -5.25
C ALA A 182 -10.43 -1.46 -6.18
N PHE A 183 -10.64 -1.93 -7.40
CA PHE A 183 -11.60 -1.33 -8.34
C PHE A 183 -13.04 -1.47 -7.83
N LYS A 184 -13.41 -2.63 -7.29
CA LYS A 184 -14.74 -2.84 -6.69
C LYS A 184 -14.97 -1.91 -5.49
N ILE A 185 -14.00 -1.81 -4.57
CA ILE A 185 -14.09 -0.96 -3.37
C ILE A 185 -14.19 0.51 -3.76
N ALA A 186 -13.34 0.95 -4.69
CA ALA A 186 -13.28 2.34 -5.13
C ALA A 186 -14.40 2.71 -6.12
N ASN A 187 -15.24 1.77 -6.57
CA ASN A 187 -16.24 1.97 -7.63
C ASN A 187 -15.62 2.55 -8.91
N ILE A 188 -14.61 1.87 -9.46
CA ILE A 188 -13.91 2.19 -10.72
C ILE A 188 -14.21 1.11 -11.76
#